data_AF-A0A965GVI3-F1
#
_entry.id   AF-A0A965GVI3-F1
#
_cell.length_a   1.000
_cell.length_b   1.000
_cell.length_c   1.000
_cell.angle_alpha   90.00
_cell.angle_beta   90.00
_cell.angle_gamma   90.00
#
_symmetry.space_group_name_H-M   'P 1'
#
loop_
_entity.id
_entity.type
_entity.pdbx_description
1 polymer ?
#
loop_
_entity_poly.entity_id
_entity_poly.type
_entity_poly.pdbx_seq_one_letter_code
_entity_poly.pdbx_strand_id
1 'polypeptide(L)'
;DLDKERQERFWHYLGGELKSREVLLSQQGVSSISESSTLKRMLVLADELPAIIASHPLALPTLEAIAARGRSLGVHLIATSQSLSGIPRALITNLTLRFAIGVTDPGDLISLVPTMRATSATGSRALAIWGSNTAWFDFPMIKELPNLDQEKGSPQKVLAWTDGLPVKVAFDNETLGIIDIPSEQRFEKFNISRMVGSSLLIVGASQSGKSFATQLLKQVQPDQLVLDCPTVNELELAFQSSQTVWCSMPSNVLLPLAIQRKFENIIYLRQSNFEQHLAAGLPKGSWTEKLTPGRGWYRGLAIQLARPRQIQHVNTEVNALQQLVR
;
A
#
# COMPACT_ATOMS: atom_id res chain seq x y z
N ASP A 1 -0.22 -7.01 -14.22
CA ASP A 1 0.72 -7.11 -13.10
C ASP A 1 0.68 -5.85 -12.26
N LEU A 2 0.38 -5.98 -10.96
CA LEU A 2 0.60 -4.90 -10.01
C LEU A 2 2.11 -4.81 -9.77
N ASP A 3 2.69 -3.60 -9.85
CA ASP A 3 4.05 -3.39 -9.35
C ASP A 3 4.13 -3.74 -7.85
N LYS A 4 5.34 -4.04 -7.34
CA LYS A 4 5.51 -4.53 -5.96
C LYS A 4 4.94 -3.56 -4.90
N GLU A 5 5.07 -2.26 -5.14
CA GLU A 5 4.59 -1.21 -4.22
C GLU A 5 3.04 -1.19 -4.17
N ARG A 6 2.37 -1.35 -5.32
CA ARG A 6 0.92 -1.49 -5.40
C ARG A 6 0.43 -2.80 -4.78
N GLN A 7 1.20 -3.89 -4.88
CA GLN A 7 0.83 -5.16 -4.22
C GLN A 7 0.82 -5.02 -2.69
N GLU A 8 1.88 -4.46 -2.10
CA GLU A 8 1.96 -4.23 -0.66
C GLU A 8 0.82 -3.32 -0.18
N ARG A 9 0.62 -2.20 -0.88
CA ARG A 9 -0.49 -1.27 -0.61
C ARG A 9 -1.85 -1.96 -0.67
N PHE A 10 -2.10 -2.79 -1.68
CA PHE A 10 -3.35 -3.51 -1.86
C PHE A 10 -3.65 -4.43 -0.66
N TRP A 11 -2.67 -5.18 -0.16
CA TRP A 11 -2.87 -6.05 0.99
C TRP A 11 -3.17 -5.29 2.27
N HIS A 12 -2.47 -4.18 2.52
CA HIS A 12 -2.78 -3.30 3.64
C HIS A 12 -4.20 -2.71 3.53
N TYR A 13 -4.60 -2.29 2.34
CA TYR A 13 -5.95 -1.80 2.08
C TYR A 13 -7.00 -2.87 2.38
N LEU A 14 -6.82 -4.09 1.87
CA LEU A 14 -7.78 -5.17 2.03
C LEU A 14 -7.90 -5.62 3.50
N GLY A 15 -6.78 -5.70 4.23
CA GLY A 15 -6.80 -5.92 5.68
C GLY A 15 -7.50 -4.79 6.44
N GLY A 16 -7.26 -3.54 6.04
CA GLY A 16 -7.92 -2.35 6.56
C GLY A 16 -9.43 -2.35 6.36
N GLU A 17 -9.90 -2.76 5.18
CA GLU A 17 -11.33 -2.88 4.88
C GLU A 17 -12.03 -3.87 5.81
N LEU A 18 -11.41 -5.02 6.11
CA LEU A 18 -11.97 -5.98 7.07
C LEU A 18 -12.10 -5.34 8.46
N LYS A 19 -11.08 -4.60 8.90
CA LYS A 19 -11.10 -3.95 10.21
C LYS A 19 -12.14 -2.83 10.28
N SER A 20 -12.23 -2.02 9.22
CA SER A 20 -13.22 -0.95 9.10
C SER A 20 -14.65 -1.49 9.19
N ARG A 21 -14.96 -2.58 8.49
CA ARG A 21 -16.26 -3.25 8.55
C ARG A 21 -16.57 -3.79 9.94
N GLU A 22 -15.59 -4.41 10.61
CA GLU A 22 -15.76 -4.91 11.97
C GLU A 22 -16.11 -3.78 12.94
N VAL A 23 -15.40 -2.66 12.87
CA VAL A 23 -15.66 -1.47 13.69
C VAL A 23 -17.04 -0.90 13.40
N LEU A 24 -17.43 -0.79 12.12
CA LEU A 24 -18.74 -0.23 11.75
C LEU A 24 -19.91 -1.11 12.23
N LEU A 25 -19.81 -2.43 12.07
CA LEU A 25 -20.83 -3.36 12.57
C LEU A 25 -20.93 -3.29 14.10
N SER A 26 -19.79 -3.23 14.79
CA SER A 26 -19.74 -3.04 16.24
C SER A 26 -20.40 -1.73 16.68
N GLN A 27 -20.13 -0.61 16.00
CA GLN A 27 -20.78 0.69 16.26
C GLN A 27 -22.29 0.66 16.02
N GLN A 28 -22.76 -0.17 15.09
CA GLN A 28 -24.17 -0.40 14.83
C GLN A 28 -24.81 -1.41 15.81
N GLY A 29 -24.02 -2.06 16.68
CA GLY A 29 -24.49 -3.08 17.62
C GLY A 29 -24.92 -4.39 16.94
N VAL A 30 -24.49 -4.64 15.70
CA VAL A 30 -24.88 -5.82 14.92
C VAL A 30 -23.71 -6.78 14.71
N SER A 31 -24.02 -8.06 14.54
CA SER A 31 -22.99 -9.11 14.44
C SER A 31 -22.60 -9.47 13.00
N SER A 32 -23.42 -9.06 12.02
CA SER A 32 -23.31 -9.48 10.62
C SER A 32 -23.81 -8.41 9.66
N ILE A 33 -23.23 -8.37 8.46
CA ILE A 33 -23.67 -7.52 7.34
C ILE A 33 -25.13 -7.73 6.96
N SER A 34 -25.71 -8.90 7.23
CA SER A 34 -27.13 -9.18 6.97
C SER A 34 -28.07 -8.23 7.72
N GLU A 35 -27.61 -7.67 8.83
CA GLU A 35 -28.35 -6.75 9.69
C GLU A 35 -28.00 -5.28 9.40
N SER A 36 -27.01 -5.03 8.53
CA SER A 36 -26.55 -3.68 8.17
C SER A 36 -27.11 -3.22 6.83
N SER A 37 -27.74 -2.05 6.79
CA SER A 37 -28.24 -1.43 5.56
C SER A 37 -27.20 -0.56 4.84
N THR A 38 -26.10 -0.21 5.51
CA THR A 38 -25.10 0.75 5.02
C THR A 38 -23.97 0.06 4.25
N LEU A 39 -23.59 -1.15 4.65
CA LEU A 39 -22.49 -1.88 4.02
C LEU A 39 -22.95 -2.64 2.77
N LYS A 40 -22.08 -2.66 1.76
CA LYS A 40 -22.25 -3.48 0.56
C LYS A 40 -21.34 -4.71 0.62
N ARG A 41 -21.85 -5.84 0.13
CA ARG A 41 -21.05 -7.06 -0.01
C ARG A 41 -19.90 -6.83 -0.97
N MET A 42 -18.74 -7.41 -0.66
CA MET A 42 -17.52 -7.34 -1.46
C MET A 42 -17.15 -8.75 -1.92
N LEU A 43 -16.72 -8.84 -3.18
CA LEU A 43 -16.19 -10.06 -3.77
C LEU A 43 -14.70 -9.84 -4.03
N VAL A 44 -13.85 -10.72 -3.52
CA VAL A 44 -12.42 -10.76 -3.76
C VAL A 44 -12.16 -11.93 -4.68
N LEU A 45 -11.67 -11.65 -5.89
CA LEU A 45 -11.34 -12.65 -6.89
C LEU A 45 -9.83 -12.89 -6.87
N ALA A 46 -9.41 -14.13 -6.66
CA ALA A 46 -8.02 -14.54 -6.62
C ALA A 46 -7.78 -15.61 -7.70
N ASP A 47 -7.22 -15.21 -8.83
CA ASP A 47 -6.88 -16.14 -9.91
C ASP A 47 -5.50 -16.76 -9.64
N GLU A 48 -5.40 -18.08 -9.69
CA GLU A 48 -4.21 -18.86 -9.31
C GLU A 48 -3.72 -18.56 -7.88
N LEU A 49 -4.51 -19.02 -6.90
CA LEU A 49 -4.29 -18.79 -5.47
C LEU A 49 -2.88 -19.11 -4.95
N PRO A 50 -2.22 -20.24 -5.33
CA PRO A 50 -0.84 -20.52 -4.94
C PRO A 50 0.14 -19.42 -5.39
N ALA A 51 -0.01 -18.90 -6.61
CA ALA A 51 0.85 -17.84 -7.13
C ALA A 51 0.64 -16.54 -6.34
N ILE A 52 -0.61 -16.21 -5.99
CA ILE A 52 -0.95 -15.06 -5.15
C ILE A 52 -0.35 -15.20 -3.74
N ILE A 53 -0.47 -16.37 -3.12
CA ILE A 53 0.11 -16.65 -1.80
C ILE A 53 1.63 -16.48 -1.83
N ALA A 54 2.29 -16.96 -2.88
CA ALA A 54 3.73 -16.84 -3.05
C ALA A 54 4.18 -15.41 -3.40
N SER A 55 3.29 -14.58 -3.95
CA SER A 55 3.64 -13.24 -4.44
C SER A 55 4.01 -12.25 -3.33
N HIS A 56 3.39 -12.34 -2.16
CA HIS A 56 3.57 -11.35 -1.09
C HIS A 56 3.33 -11.92 0.31
N PRO A 57 4.17 -11.60 1.33
CA PRO A 57 4.02 -12.12 2.69
C PRO A 57 2.68 -11.79 3.37
N LEU A 58 2.05 -10.67 3.00
CA LEU A 58 0.74 -10.26 3.53
C LEU A 58 -0.43 -10.99 2.87
N ALA A 59 -0.22 -11.71 1.77
CA ALA A 59 -1.30 -12.35 1.01
C ALA A 59 -2.01 -13.43 1.83
N LEU A 60 -1.27 -14.42 2.33
CA LEU A 60 -1.85 -15.54 3.06
C LEU A 60 -2.59 -15.11 4.33
N PRO A 61 -2.02 -14.29 5.25
CA PRO A 61 -2.75 -13.85 6.44
C PRO A 61 -4.03 -13.08 6.12
N THR A 62 -4.02 -12.27 5.05
CA THR A 62 -5.21 -11.51 4.62
C THR A 62 -6.28 -12.44 4.05
N LEU A 63 -5.90 -13.39 3.20
CA LEU A 63 -6.82 -14.37 2.61
C LEU A 63 -7.42 -15.29 3.68
N GLU A 64 -6.63 -15.73 4.66
CA GLU A 64 -7.13 -16.49 5.82
C GLU A 64 -8.12 -15.67 6.66
N ALA A 65 -7.84 -14.39 6.88
CA ALA A 65 -8.76 -13.50 7.58
C ALA A 65 -10.10 -13.33 6.84
N ILE A 66 -10.07 -13.21 5.51
CA ILE A 66 -11.28 -13.18 4.67
C ILE A 66 -12.02 -14.51 4.77
N ALA A 67 -11.33 -15.64 4.62
CA ALA A 67 -11.96 -16.94 4.65
C ALA A 67 -12.61 -17.23 6.01
N ALA A 68 -11.97 -16.84 7.12
CA ALA A 68 -12.46 -17.08 8.47
C ALA A 68 -13.60 -16.13 8.92
N ARG A 69 -13.49 -14.83 8.63
CA ARG A 69 -14.42 -13.80 9.15
C ARG A 69 -15.28 -13.13 8.08
N GLY A 70 -14.98 -13.36 6.80
CA GLY A 70 -15.58 -12.66 5.68
C GLY A 70 -17.10 -12.81 5.59
N ARG A 71 -17.67 -13.95 6.02
CA ARG A 71 -19.13 -14.18 6.03
C ARG A 71 -19.87 -13.09 6.80
N SER A 72 -19.48 -12.83 8.06
CA SER A 72 -20.13 -11.82 8.90
C SER A 72 -19.83 -10.41 8.41
N LEU A 73 -18.64 -10.18 7.86
CA LEU A 73 -18.24 -8.87 7.30
C LEU A 73 -18.81 -8.61 5.89
N GLY A 74 -19.42 -9.60 5.25
CA GLY A 74 -19.87 -9.52 3.86
C GLY A 74 -18.74 -9.40 2.83
N VAL A 75 -17.60 -10.01 3.10
CA VAL A 75 -16.46 -10.13 2.18
C VAL A 75 -16.34 -11.60 1.77
N HIS A 76 -16.46 -11.88 0.49
CA HIS A 76 -16.46 -13.24 -0.05
C HIS A 76 -15.23 -13.44 -0.93
N LEU A 77 -14.47 -14.51 -0.67
CA LEU A 77 -13.33 -14.90 -1.50
C LEU A 77 -13.78 -15.93 -2.53
N ILE A 78 -13.56 -15.65 -3.82
CA ILE A 78 -13.55 -16.67 -4.88
C ILE A 78 -12.11 -16.81 -5.32
N ALA A 79 -11.62 -18.04 -5.28
CA ALA A 79 -10.28 -18.37 -5.68
C ALA A 79 -10.28 -19.49 -6.71
N THR A 80 -9.38 -19.41 -7.67
CA THR A 80 -9.10 -20.48 -8.63
C THR A 80 -7.72 -21.06 -8.34
N SER A 81 -7.51 -22.31 -8.74
CA SER A 81 -6.16 -22.87 -8.86
C SER A 81 -6.18 -24.10 -9.74
N GLN A 82 -5.03 -24.38 -10.35
CA GLN A 82 -4.79 -25.63 -11.08
C GLN A 82 -4.50 -26.81 -10.14
N SER A 83 -4.01 -26.56 -8.93
CA SER A 83 -3.71 -27.61 -7.95
C SER A 83 -3.83 -27.09 -6.51
N LEU A 84 -4.12 -27.96 -5.55
CA LEU A 84 -4.11 -27.58 -4.13
C LEU A 84 -2.70 -27.45 -3.55
N SER A 85 -1.68 -27.87 -4.30
CA SER A 85 -0.29 -27.72 -3.90
C SER A 85 0.06 -26.25 -3.61
N GLY A 86 0.69 -26.00 -2.46
CA GLY A 86 1.03 -24.65 -2.01
C GLY A 86 -0.10 -23.88 -1.32
N ILE A 87 -1.31 -24.45 -1.20
CA ILE A 87 -2.42 -23.84 -0.45
C ILE A 87 -2.47 -24.46 0.97
N PRO A 88 -2.33 -23.65 2.03
CA PRO A 88 -2.39 -24.16 3.40
C PRO A 88 -3.74 -24.79 3.72
N ARG A 89 -3.73 -25.92 4.45
CA ARG A 89 -4.94 -26.64 4.85
C ARG A 89 -5.92 -25.76 5.61
N ALA A 90 -5.43 -24.86 6.46
CA ALA A 90 -6.25 -23.91 7.22
C ALA A 90 -7.08 -22.97 6.33
N LEU A 91 -6.53 -22.56 5.17
CA LEU A 91 -7.27 -21.78 4.20
C LEU A 91 -8.32 -22.65 3.50
N ILE A 92 -7.93 -23.85 3.04
CA ILE A 92 -8.83 -24.80 2.36
C ILE A 92 -10.05 -25.13 3.24
N THR A 93 -9.88 -25.32 4.54
CA THR A 93 -10.98 -25.64 5.46
C THR A 93 -12.03 -24.53 5.57
N ASN A 94 -11.66 -23.28 5.32
CA ASN A 94 -12.58 -22.14 5.35
C ASN A 94 -13.23 -21.85 3.97
N LEU A 95 -12.77 -22.51 2.90
CA LEU A 95 -13.42 -22.48 1.59
C LEU A 95 -14.54 -23.52 1.54
N THR A 96 -15.74 -23.11 1.94
CA THR A 96 -16.89 -24.01 2.19
C THR A 96 -17.61 -24.49 0.94
N LEU A 97 -17.50 -23.75 -0.16
CA LEU A 97 -18.05 -24.10 -1.46
C LEU A 97 -16.90 -24.28 -2.44
N ARG A 98 -16.82 -25.44 -3.08
CA ARG A 98 -15.71 -25.80 -3.96
C ARG A 98 -16.24 -26.36 -5.26
N PHE A 99 -15.53 -26.06 -6.34
CA PHE A 99 -15.83 -26.58 -7.67
C PHE A 99 -14.57 -27.24 -8.23
N ALA A 100 -14.65 -28.52 -8.54
CA ALA A 100 -13.63 -29.21 -9.33
C ALA A 100 -14.13 -29.26 -10.78
N ILE A 101 -13.43 -28.58 -11.68
CA ILE A 101 -13.85 -28.38 -13.08
C ILE A 101 -12.88 -29.12 -14.00
N GLY A 102 -13.41 -29.90 -14.93
CA GLY A 102 -12.59 -30.64 -15.89
C GLY A 102 -11.77 -31.77 -15.25
N VAL A 103 -10.60 -32.05 -15.82
CA VAL A 103 -9.72 -33.14 -15.34
C VAL A 103 -8.94 -32.65 -14.12
N THR A 104 -9.33 -33.10 -12.93
CA THR A 104 -8.64 -32.79 -11.67
C THR A 104 -7.69 -33.93 -11.28
N ASP A 105 -6.55 -33.58 -10.70
CA ASP A 105 -5.61 -34.56 -10.14
C ASP A 105 -6.30 -35.44 -9.07
N PRO A 106 -6.11 -36.77 -9.08
CA PRO A 106 -6.71 -37.67 -8.10
C PRO A 106 -6.36 -37.33 -6.64
N GLY A 107 -5.14 -36.86 -6.36
CA GLY A 107 -4.70 -36.49 -5.02
C GLY A 107 -5.41 -35.24 -4.50
N ASP A 108 -5.61 -34.26 -5.37
CA ASP A 108 -6.38 -33.06 -5.05
C ASP A 108 -7.86 -33.39 -4.83
N LEU A 109 -8.46 -34.24 -5.67
CA LEU A 109 -9.84 -34.71 -5.49
C LEU A 109 -10.03 -35.44 -4.16
N ILE A 110 -9.14 -36.37 -3.80
CA ILE A 110 -9.19 -37.10 -2.52
C ILE A 110 -9.07 -36.11 -1.35
N SER A 111 -8.23 -35.08 -1.49
CA SER A 111 -8.06 -34.06 -0.45
C SER A 111 -9.32 -33.21 -0.25
N LEU A 112 -10.11 -32.98 -1.30
CA LEU A 112 -11.39 -32.26 -1.22
C LEU A 112 -12.56 -33.16 -0.80
N VAL A 113 -12.59 -34.40 -1.29
CA VAL A 113 -13.66 -35.38 -1.07
C VAL A 113 -13.04 -36.77 -0.84
N PRO A 114 -12.70 -37.12 0.41
CA PRO A 114 -11.98 -38.37 0.71
C PRO A 114 -12.72 -39.66 0.29
N THR A 115 -14.04 -39.62 0.21
CA THR A 115 -14.88 -40.77 -0.14
C THR A 115 -15.06 -40.97 -1.65
N MET A 116 -14.59 -40.03 -2.47
CA MET A 116 -14.77 -40.06 -3.92
C MET A 116 -13.68 -40.91 -4.59
N ARG A 117 -14.10 -41.82 -5.48
CA ARG A 117 -13.18 -42.49 -6.40
C ARG A 117 -12.91 -41.55 -7.58
N ALA A 118 -11.65 -41.42 -7.97
CA ALA A 118 -11.28 -40.62 -9.12
C ALA A 118 -12.03 -41.11 -10.37
N THR A 119 -12.90 -40.25 -10.91
CA THR A 119 -13.59 -40.48 -12.18
C THR A 119 -13.09 -39.44 -13.16
N SER A 120 -12.71 -39.86 -14.37
CA SER A 120 -12.31 -38.95 -15.44
C SER A 120 -13.50 -38.08 -15.87
N ALA A 121 -13.57 -36.84 -15.38
CA ALA A 121 -14.50 -35.84 -15.86
C ALA A 121 -14.02 -35.33 -17.22
N THR A 122 -14.90 -35.32 -18.23
CA THR A 122 -14.62 -34.78 -19.56
C THR A 122 -14.94 -33.29 -19.61
N GLY A 123 -14.01 -32.50 -20.18
CA GLY A 123 -14.19 -31.11 -20.64
C GLY A 123 -14.95 -30.15 -19.72
N SER A 124 -16.27 -30.06 -19.90
CA SER A 124 -17.17 -29.09 -19.25
C SER A 124 -17.80 -29.57 -17.95
N ARG A 125 -17.60 -30.85 -17.58
CA ARG A 125 -18.24 -31.43 -16.39
C ARG A 125 -17.52 -30.94 -15.13
N ALA A 126 -18.30 -30.47 -14.18
CA ALA A 126 -17.83 -29.95 -12.91
C ALA A 126 -18.50 -30.67 -11.73
N LEU A 127 -17.79 -30.76 -10.62
CA LEU A 127 -18.26 -31.26 -9.35
C LEU A 127 -18.35 -30.11 -8.36
N ALA A 128 -19.56 -29.84 -7.87
CA ALA A 128 -19.79 -28.94 -6.75
C ALA A 128 -19.69 -29.71 -5.44
N ILE A 129 -19.03 -29.12 -4.45
CA ILE A 129 -18.81 -29.70 -3.12
C ILE A 129 -19.18 -28.65 -2.07
N TRP A 130 -20.08 -28.98 -1.15
CA TRP A 130 -20.45 -28.12 -0.03
C TRP A 130 -20.78 -28.94 1.21
N GLY A 131 -20.03 -28.73 2.29
CA GLY A 131 -20.11 -29.59 3.47
C GLY A 131 -19.81 -31.05 3.10
N SER A 132 -20.74 -31.96 3.37
CA SER A 132 -20.67 -33.38 2.98
C SER A 132 -21.34 -33.70 1.64
N ASN A 133 -21.97 -32.71 1.00
CA ASN A 133 -22.74 -32.91 -0.22
C ASN A 133 -21.87 -32.72 -1.46
N THR A 134 -22.20 -33.47 -2.51
CA THR A 134 -21.60 -33.31 -3.83
C THR A 134 -22.66 -33.38 -4.92
N ALA A 135 -22.47 -32.63 -6.01
CA ALA A 135 -23.31 -32.71 -7.20
C ALA A 135 -22.52 -32.46 -8.47
N TRP A 136 -22.75 -33.30 -9.47
CA TRP A 136 -22.24 -33.09 -10.82
C TRP A 136 -23.12 -32.12 -11.58
N PHE A 137 -22.51 -31.20 -12.31
CA PHE A 137 -23.19 -30.27 -13.19
C PHE A 137 -22.30 -29.92 -14.38
N ASP A 138 -22.90 -29.40 -15.45
CA ASP A 138 -22.15 -28.84 -16.56
C ASP A 138 -21.95 -27.34 -16.32
N PHE A 139 -20.70 -26.89 -16.38
CA PHE A 139 -20.42 -25.47 -16.18
C PHE A 139 -20.91 -24.67 -17.40
N PRO A 140 -21.81 -23.69 -17.22
CA PRO A 140 -22.36 -22.96 -18.34
C PRO A 140 -21.27 -22.12 -19.00
N MET A 141 -21.02 -22.34 -20.29
CA MET A 141 -20.18 -21.48 -21.11
C MET A 141 -21.01 -20.35 -21.71
N ILE A 142 -20.65 -19.12 -21.37
CA ILE A 142 -21.22 -17.92 -21.98
C ILE A 142 -20.39 -17.53 -23.20
N LYS A 143 -21.07 -17.16 -24.30
CA LYS A 143 -20.39 -16.65 -25.51
C LYS A 143 -19.85 -15.24 -25.31
N GLU A 144 -20.59 -14.43 -24.55
CA GLU A 144 -20.26 -13.04 -24.25
C GLU A 144 -20.62 -12.72 -22.80
N LEU A 145 -19.83 -11.87 -22.16
CA LEU A 145 -20.11 -11.38 -20.83
C LEU A 145 -21.18 -10.29 -20.90
N PRO A 146 -22.32 -10.44 -20.21
CA PRO A 146 -23.37 -9.43 -20.26
C PRO A 146 -22.89 -8.09 -19.69
N ASN A 147 -23.41 -7.01 -20.27
CA ASN A 147 -23.18 -5.63 -19.83
C ASN A 147 -21.68 -5.23 -19.85
N LEU A 148 -20.86 -5.79 -20.73
CA LEU A 148 -19.42 -5.45 -20.78
C LEU A 148 -19.19 -3.96 -21.01
N ASP A 149 -20.04 -3.34 -21.83
CA ASP A 149 -19.94 -1.93 -22.24
C ASP A 149 -20.64 -0.96 -21.27
N GLN A 150 -21.28 -1.47 -20.20
CA GLN A 150 -21.88 -0.62 -19.19
C GLN A 150 -20.82 -0.13 -18.21
N GLU A 151 -20.93 1.12 -17.79
CA GLU A 151 -20.06 1.68 -16.76
C GLU A 151 -20.31 0.96 -15.43
N LYS A 152 -19.39 0.07 -15.07
CA LYS A 152 -19.41 -0.72 -13.83
C LYS A 152 -18.45 -0.07 -12.84
N GLY A 153 -18.90 0.93 -12.09
CA GLY A 153 -18.06 1.40 -10.98
C GLY A 153 -18.46 2.70 -10.31
N SER A 154 -17.82 2.91 -9.17
CA SER A 154 -17.60 4.22 -8.59
C SER A 154 -16.09 4.46 -8.67
N PRO A 155 -15.59 5.28 -9.61
CA PRO A 155 -14.16 5.46 -9.85
C PRO A 155 -13.37 5.72 -8.56
N GLN A 156 -13.96 6.49 -7.64
CA GLN A 156 -13.39 6.79 -6.32
C GLN A 156 -13.02 5.54 -5.48
N LYS A 157 -13.77 4.44 -5.59
CA LYS A 157 -13.47 3.18 -4.88
C LYS A 157 -12.32 2.40 -5.50
N VAL A 158 -12.10 2.57 -6.80
CA VAL A 158 -10.95 1.97 -7.49
C VAL A 158 -9.68 2.73 -7.11
N LEU A 159 -9.75 4.07 -7.19
CA LEU A 159 -8.63 4.96 -6.85
C LEU A 159 -8.14 4.77 -5.41
N ALA A 160 -9.02 4.44 -4.46
CA ALA A 160 -8.67 4.27 -3.04
C ALA A 160 -7.53 3.26 -2.79
N TRP A 161 -7.43 2.20 -3.61
CA TRP A 161 -6.36 1.20 -3.49
C TRP A 161 -5.39 1.18 -4.67
N THR A 162 -5.77 1.69 -5.86
CA THR A 162 -4.88 1.75 -7.03
C THR A 162 -3.97 2.95 -7.05
N ASP A 163 -4.43 4.11 -6.57
CA ASP A 163 -3.66 5.33 -6.60
C ASP A 163 -2.84 5.42 -5.32
N GLY A 164 -1.53 5.23 -5.47
CA GLY A 164 -0.56 5.52 -4.43
C GLY A 164 -0.42 7.01 -4.16
N LEU A 165 0.66 7.39 -3.49
CA LEU A 165 0.98 8.80 -3.29
C LEU A 165 1.10 9.56 -4.64
N PRO A 166 0.61 10.81 -4.72
CA PRO A 166 0.86 11.66 -5.87
C PRO A 166 2.36 11.87 -6.07
N VAL A 167 2.81 12.02 -7.31
CA VAL A 167 4.23 12.29 -7.61
C VAL A 167 4.60 13.75 -7.32
N LYS A 168 3.63 14.66 -7.46
CA LYS A 168 3.80 16.10 -7.25
C LYS A 168 2.84 16.55 -6.16
N VAL A 169 3.40 16.95 -5.03
CA VAL A 169 2.68 17.61 -3.93
C VAL A 169 3.14 19.07 -3.91
N ALA A 170 2.21 20.00 -4.13
CA ALA A 170 2.51 21.42 -4.06
C ALA A 170 2.61 21.85 -2.59
N PHE A 171 3.65 22.61 -2.26
CA PHE A 171 3.78 23.21 -0.94
C PHE A 171 2.72 24.31 -0.73
N ASP A 172 2.02 24.24 0.40
CA ASP A 172 0.95 25.17 0.81
C ASP A 172 1.32 25.98 2.07
N ASN A 173 2.62 26.12 2.37
CA ASN A 173 3.19 26.78 3.56
C ASN A 173 2.95 26.08 4.90
N GLU A 174 2.17 25.01 4.95
CA GLU A 174 1.92 24.27 6.19
C GLU A 174 2.29 22.79 6.06
N THR A 175 2.07 22.21 4.88
CA THR A 175 2.21 20.77 4.63
C THR A 175 3.62 20.44 4.13
N LEU A 176 4.42 19.73 4.93
CA LEU A 176 5.73 19.21 4.51
C LEU A 176 5.60 18.06 3.51
N GLY A 177 4.53 17.26 3.60
CA GLY A 177 4.30 16.15 2.69
C GLY A 177 2.96 15.46 2.90
N ILE A 178 2.69 14.42 2.12
CA ILE A 178 1.51 13.56 2.26
C ILE A 178 1.97 12.16 2.63
N ILE A 179 1.42 11.62 3.70
CA ILE A 179 1.61 10.24 4.15
C ILE A 179 0.46 9.41 3.62
N ASP A 180 0.80 8.20 3.20
CA ASP A 180 -0.16 7.20 2.78
C ASP A 180 -0.44 6.21 3.90
N ILE A 181 -1.72 5.99 4.22
CA ILE A 181 -2.18 5.05 5.25
C ILE A 181 -3.19 4.10 4.61
N PRO A 182 -2.73 3.07 3.86
CA PRO A 182 -3.62 2.21 3.08
C PRO A 182 -4.64 1.46 3.94
N SER A 183 -4.24 1.06 5.15
CA SER A 183 -5.12 0.35 6.10
C SER A 183 -6.28 1.21 6.60
N GLU A 184 -6.17 2.52 6.53
CA GLU A 184 -7.26 3.46 6.85
C GLU A 184 -7.89 4.07 5.59
N GLN A 185 -7.44 3.62 4.40
CA GLN A 185 -7.94 4.05 3.09
C GLN A 185 -7.89 5.58 2.90
N ARG A 186 -6.87 6.24 3.47
CA ARG A 186 -6.74 7.69 3.44
C ARG A 186 -5.30 8.16 3.27
N PHE A 187 -5.19 9.40 2.79
CA PHE A 187 -3.96 10.17 2.82
C PHE A 187 -4.00 11.17 3.96
N GLU A 188 -2.86 11.39 4.59
CA GLU A 188 -2.70 12.34 5.69
C GLU A 188 -1.71 13.44 5.34
N LYS A 189 -2.12 14.70 5.56
CA LYS A 189 -1.19 15.83 5.45
C LYS A 189 -0.21 15.79 6.62
N PHE A 190 1.08 15.74 6.31
CA PHE A 190 2.16 15.86 7.28
C PHE A 190 2.51 17.33 7.47
N ASN A 191 1.85 17.97 8.44
CA ASN A 191 2.00 19.40 8.71
C ASN A 191 3.27 19.69 9.52
N ILE A 192 3.94 20.81 9.21
CA ILE A 192 5.17 21.27 9.88
C ILE A 192 4.89 21.59 11.35
N SER A 193 3.71 22.14 11.66
CA SER A 193 3.29 22.49 13.02
C SER A 193 3.32 21.30 14.00
N ARG A 194 3.16 20.06 13.50
CA ARG A 194 3.23 18.85 14.35
C ARG A 194 4.63 18.54 14.85
N MET A 195 5.65 19.14 14.26
CA MET A 195 7.04 18.91 14.62
C MET A 195 7.61 20.02 15.51
N VAL A 196 6.87 21.11 15.72
CA VAL A 196 7.29 22.20 16.61
C VAL A 196 7.51 21.64 18.00
N GLY A 197 8.69 21.90 18.58
CA GLY A 197 9.09 21.32 19.87
C GLY A 197 9.71 19.93 19.79
N SER A 198 9.93 19.37 18.60
CA SER A 198 10.64 18.10 18.38
C SER A 198 11.71 18.23 17.29
N SER A 199 12.68 17.33 17.29
CA SER A 199 13.76 17.29 16.30
C SER A 199 13.35 16.44 15.09
N LEU A 200 13.84 16.83 13.91
CA LEU A 200 13.56 16.18 12.63
C LEU A 200 14.86 15.85 11.91
N LEU A 201 14.99 14.61 11.46
CA LEU A 201 16.07 14.15 10.61
C LEU A 201 15.53 13.67 9.27
N ILE A 202 16.03 14.22 8.17
CA ILE A 202 15.71 13.78 6.81
C ILE A 202 16.93 13.12 6.19
N VAL A 203 16.90 11.79 6.03
CA VAL A 203 18.02 11.02 5.48
C VAL A 203 17.73 10.62 4.03
N GLY A 204 18.67 10.83 3.11
CA GLY A 204 18.47 10.36 1.73
C GLY A 204 19.70 10.44 0.84
N ALA A 205 19.63 9.83 -0.33
CA ALA A 205 20.67 9.87 -1.35
C ALA A 205 20.81 11.26 -1.99
N SER A 206 21.78 11.41 -2.90
CA SER A 206 21.81 12.56 -3.81
C SER A 206 20.53 12.62 -4.64
N GLN A 207 20.03 13.83 -4.89
CA GLN A 207 18.80 14.11 -5.64
C GLN A 207 17.52 13.43 -5.08
N SER A 208 17.53 13.05 -3.80
CA SER A 208 16.34 12.50 -3.12
C SER A 208 15.34 13.57 -2.68
N GLY A 209 15.71 14.86 -2.72
CA GLY A 209 14.84 15.97 -2.33
C GLY A 209 15.14 16.59 -0.94
N LYS A 210 16.15 16.09 -0.22
CA LYS A 210 16.56 16.60 1.12
C LYS A 210 16.78 18.12 1.18
N SER A 211 17.59 18.65 0.28
CA SER A 211 17.92 20.09 0.27
C SER A 211 16.70 20.96 -0.03
N PHE A 212 15.76 20.46 -0.84
CA PHE A 212 14.49 21.17 -1.04
C PHE A 212 13.65 21.16 0.24
N ALA A 213 13.57 20.03 0.94
CA ALA A 213 12.84 19.94 2.19
C ALA A 213 13.40 20.89 3.26
N THR A 214 14.73 20.95 3.43
CA THR A 214 15.36 21.87 4.39
C THR A 214 15.17 23.34 4.01
N GLN A 215 15.21 23.68 2.72
CA GLN A 215 14.87 25.03 2.24
C GLN A 215 13.42 25.42 2.58
N LEU A 216 12.46 24.52 2.35
CA LEU A 216 11.05 24.76 2.70
C LEU A 216 10.86 24.96 4.20
N LEU A 217 11.54 24.15 5.02
CA LEU A 217 11.48 24.28 6.48
C LEU A 217 12.06 25.61 6.98
N LYS A 218 13.20 26.05 6.43
CA LYS A 218 13.78 27.38 6.72
C LYS A 218 12.83 28.52 6.37
N GLN A 219 12.10 28.40 5.28
CA GLN A 219 11.16 29.43 4.83
C GLN A 219 9.95 29.57 5.76
N VAL A 220 9.43 28.45 6.27
CA VAL A 220 8.21 28.45 7.10
C VAL A 220 8.48 28.65 8.59
N GLN A 221 9.65 28.23 9.08
CA GLN A 221 10.04 28.36 10.48
C GLN A 221 11.44 29.00 10.55
N PRO A 222 11.56 30.32 10.34
CA PRO A 222 12.85 31.01 10.33
C PRO A 222 13.56 30.98 11.68
N ASP A 223 12.81 30.87 12.78
CA ASP A 223 13.35 30.80 14.15
C ASP A 223 13.84 29.39 14.53
N GLN A 224 13.48 28.37 13.74
CA GLN A 224 13.89 27.00 13.97
C GLN A 224 15.30 26.76 13.41
N LEU A 225 16.17 26.09 14.18
CA LEU A 225 17.50 25.73 13.70
C LEU A 225 17.40 24.60 12.66
N VAL A 226 17.51 24.98 11.38
CA VAL A 226 17.48 24.05 10.24
C VAL A 226 18.85 23.97 9.56
N LEU A 227 19.43 22.78 9.47
CA LEU A 227 20.74 22.52 8.86
C LEU A 227 20.60 21.66 7.59
N ASP A 228 21.34 21.96 6.53
CA ASP A 228 21.37 21.14 5.31
C ASP A 228 22.70 20.38 5.25
N CYS A 229 22.66 19.06 5.46
CA CYS A 229 23.83 18.17 5.45
C CYS A 229 25.00 18.65 6.35
N PRO A 230 24.78 18.92 7.65
CA PRO A 230 25.85 19.34 8.55
C PRO A 230 26.86 18.21 8.79
N THR A 231 28.04 18.57 9.26
CA THR A 231 28.97 17.59 9.86
C THR A 231 28.44 17.09 11.21
N VAL A 232 28.95 15.95 11.69
CA VAL A 232 28.57 15.42 13.02
C VAL A 232 28.90 16.43 14.12
N ASN A 233 30.06 17.09 14.04
CA ASN A 233 30.48 18.11 15.00
C ASN A 233 29.56 19.34 14.99
N GLU A 234 29.16 19.82 13.81
CA GLU A 234 28.18 20.90 13.67
C GLU A 234 26.83 20.52 14.29
N LEU A 235 26.42 19.27 14.11
CA LEU A 235 25.18 18.76 14.68
C LEU A 235 25.24 18.66 16.21
N GLU A 236 26.39 18.24 16.76
CA GLU A 236 26.61 18.24 18.20
C GLU A 236 26.55 19.65 18.80
N LEU A 237 27.20 20.63 18.16
CA LEU A 237 27.14 22.04 18.54
C LEU A 237 25.71 22.61 18.43
N ALA A 238 24.97 22.20 17.42
CA ALA A 238 23.57 22.59 17.25
C ALA A 238 22.69 22.09 18.41
N PHE A 239 22.87 20.85 18.85
CA PHE A 239 22.16 20.29 20.00
C PHE A 239 22.64 20.83 21.36
N GLN A 240 23.77 21.53 21.41
CA GLN A 240 24.20 22.27 22.60
C GLN A 240 23.56 23.66 22.68
N SER A 241 23.32 24.29 21.53
CA SER A 241 22.76 25.64 21.44
C SER A 241 21.24 25.70 21.30
N SER A 242 20.61 24.63 20.81
CA SER A 242 19.17 24.51 20.64
C SER A 242 18.62 23.21 21.24
N GLN A 243 17.41 23.26 21.79
CA GLN A 243 16.70 22.08 22.27
C GLN A 243 16.16 21.21 21.11
N THR A 244 15.87 21.83 19.96
CA THR A 244 15.32 21.14 18.79
C THR A 244 16.14 21.48 17.56
N VAL A 245 16.45 20.46 16.76
CA VAL A 245 17.22 20.61 15.53
C VAL A 245 16.52 19.90 14.39
N TRP A 246 16.35 20.58 13.27
CA TRP A 246 15.88 19.98 12.03
C TRP A 246 17.05 19.91 11.06
N CYS A 247 17.35 18.74 10.51
CA CYS A 247 18.41 18.65 9.53
C CYS A 247 18.18 17.59 8.45
N SER A 248 18.85 17.78 7.32
CA SER A 248 19.04 16.72 6.34
C SER A 248 20.41 16.07 6.51
N MET A 249 20.51 14.78 6.19
CA MET A 249 21.76 14.04 6.14
C MET A 249 21.82 13.15 4.90
N PRO A 250 23.00 12.95 4.30
CA PRO A 250 23.15 11.99 3.22
C PRO A 250 23.08 10.55 3.77
N SER A 251 22.57 9.62 2.96
CA SER A 251 22.32 8.23 3.36
C SER A 251 23.57 7.39 3.69
N ASN A 252 24.75 7.87 3.33
CA ASN A 252 26.02 7.21 3.59
C ASN A 252 26.68 7.64 4.92
N VAL A 253 26.12 8.64 5.62
CA VAL A 253 26.67 9.08 6.90
C VAL A 253 26.05 8.29 8.04
N LEU A 254 26.92 7.64 8.82
CA LEU A 254 26.56 6.96 10.06
C LEU A 254 26.55 7.97 11.20
N LEU A 255 25.36 8.22 11.75
CA LEU A 255 25.21 9.03 12.97
C LEU A 255 25.51 8.18 14.20
N PRO A 256 26.27 8.70 15.19
CA PRO A 256 26.36 8.08 16.50
C PRO A 256 24.97 7.87 17.10
N LEU A 257 24.71 6.69 17.68
CA LEU A 257 23.42 6.33 18.28
C LEU A 257 22.93 7.36 19.31
N ALA A 258 23.86 7.97 20.06
CA ALA A 258 23.56 9.01 21.04
C ALA A 258 22.91 10.26 20.41
N ILE A 259 23.33 10.64 19.20
CA ILE A 259 22.76 11.77 18.46
C ILE A 259 21.49 11.32 17.74
N GLN A 260 21.50 10.14 17.10
CA GLN A 260 20.34 9.63 16.37
C GLN A 260 19.10 9.52 17.28
N ARG A 261 19.27 9.12 18.55
CA ARG A 261 18.18 9.04 19.54
C ARG A 261 17.59 10.39 19.95
N LYS A 262 18.24 11.52 19.62
CA LYS A 262 17.69 12.86 19.86
C LYS A 262 16.65 13.28 18.82
N PHE A 263 16.48 12.51 17.74
CA PHE A 263 15.47 12.77 16.71
C PHE A 263 14.22 11.93 16.94
N GLU A 264 13.12 12.58 17.31
CA GLU A 264 11.81 11.94 17.45
C GLU A 264 11.14 11.66 16.09
N ASN A 265 11.54 12.43 15.07
CA ASN A 265 11.03 12.31 13.71
C ASN A 265 12.17 12.01 12.75
N ILE A 266 12.11 10.84 12.10
CA ILE A 266 13.08 10.47 11.06
C ILE A 266 12.32 10.15 9.78
N ILE A 267 12.65 10.86 8.71
CA ILE A 267 12.14 10.63 7.36
C ILE A 267 13.27 10.06 6.52
N TYR A 268 13.07 8.85 6.00
CA TYR A 268 14.01 8.23 5.08
C TYR A 268 13.50 8.42 3.64
N LEU A 269 14.14 9.28 2.87
CA LEU A 269 13.87 9.42 1.43
C LEU A 269 14.52 8.27 0.66
N ARG A 270 14.49 8.30 -0.68
CA ARG A 270 15.24 7.35 -1.51
C ARG A 270 16.69 7.21 -1.02
N GLN A 271 17.10 5.99 -0.65
CA GLN A 271 18.47 5.67 -0.22
C GLN A 271 19.37 5.38 -1.43
N SER A 272 20.70 5.41 -1.24
CA SER A 272 21.63 5.36 -2.39
C SER A 272 21.81 3.95 -2.95
N ASN A 273 21.67 2.93 -2.10
CA ASN A 273 21.75 1.53 -2.48
C ASN A 273 20.90 0.66 -1.55
N PHE A 274 20.76 -0.61 -1.91
CA PHE A 274 19.95 -1.58 -1.17
C PHE A 274 20.45 -1.82 0.27
N GLU A 275 21.76 -1.83 0.50
CA GLU A 275 22.33 -2.03 1.84
C GLU A 275 21.97 -0.88 2.78
N GLN A 276 22.01 0.37 2.32
CA GLN A 276 21.59 1.54 3.10
C GLN A 276 20.08 1.55 3.33
N HIS A 277 19.29 1.08 2.37
CA HIS A 277 17.84 0.89 2.57
C HIS A 277 17.55 -0.09 3.70
N LEU A 278 18.25 -1.22 3.74
CA LEU A 278 18.13 -2.19 4.83
C LEU A 278 18.67 -1.65 6.16
N ALA A 279 19.79 -0.93 6.16
CA ALA A 279 20.37 -0.31 7.35
C ALA A 279 19.46 0.76 7.96
N ALA A 280 18.65 1.42 7.14
CA ALA A 280 17.60 2.34 7.57
C ALA A 280 16.35 1.61 8.16
N GLY A 281 16.34 0.28 8.18
CA GLY A 281 15.22 -0.52 8.67
C GLY A 281 14.01 -0.52 7.74
N LEU A 282 14.19 -0.19 6.46
CA LEU A 282 13.10 -0.08 5.50
C LEU A 282 12.71 -1.45 4.91
N PRO A 283 11.44 -1.64 4.47
CA PRO A 283 10.97 -2.92 3.96
C PRO A 283 11.77 -3.40 2.75
N LYS A 284 12.27 -4.64 2.78
CA LYS A 284 13.06 -5.22 1.68
C LYS A 284 12.33 -5.17 0.33
N GLY A 285 11.01 -5.36 0.33
CA GLY A 285 10.18 -5.40 -0.87
C GLY A 285 9.97 -4.05 -1.55
N SER A 286 10.17 -2.95 -0.83
CA SER A 286 9.90 -1.58 -1.30
C SER A 286 11.13 -0.88 -1.88
N TRP A 287 12.29 -1.55 -1.94
CA TRP A 287 13.49 -1.00 -2.57
C TRP A 287 13.30 -0.80 -4.08
N THR A 288 13.59 0.42 -4.54
CA THR A 288 13.72 0.72 -5.97
C THR A 288 14.64 1.92 -6.20
N GLU A 289 15.50 1.82 -7.21
CA GLU A 289 16.40 2.92 -7.60
C GLU A 289 15.64 4.09 -8.25
N LYS A 290 14.43 3.83 -8.76
CA LYS A 290 13.62 4.77 -9.54
C LYS A 290 12.65 5.60 -8.69
N LEU A 291 12.80 5.60 -7.38
CA LEU A 291 11.98 6.40 -6.46
C LEU A 291 12.09 7.90 -6.81
N THR A 292 10.94 8.52 -7.06
CA THR A 292 10.89 9.95 -7.41
C THR A 292 11.38 10.83 -6.26
N PRO A 293 11.99 11.99 -6.53
CA PRO A 293 12.44 12.89 -5.47
C PRO A 293 11.32 13.28 -4.49
N GLY A 294 11.64 13.30 -3.20
CA GLY A 294 10.70 13.54 -2.11
C GLY A 294 9.94 12.29 -1.68
N ARG A 295 10.00 11.17 -2.40
CA ARG A 295 9.39 9.91 -1.97
C ARG A 295 10.28 9.19 -0.96
N GLY A 296 9.66 8.62 0.06
CA GLY A 296 10.34 7.94 1.16
C GLY A 296 9.38 7.29 2.14
N TRP A 297 9.85 7.15 3.38
CA TRP A 297 9.13 6.55 4.49
C TRP A 297 9.25 7.38 5.76
N TYR A 298 8.16 7.43 6.51
CA TYR A 298 8.08 7.99 7.86
C TYR A 298 7.33 7.01 8.74
N ARG A 299 7.96 6.52 9.82
CA ARG A 299 7.39 5.50 10.73
C ARG A 299 6.85 4.26 10.00
N GLY A 300 7.55 3.81 8.96
CA GLY A 300 7.17 2.66 8.14
C GLY A 300 6.10 2.95 7.07
N LEU A 301 5.47 4.12 7.09
CA LEU A 301 4.47 4.52 6.09
C LEU A 301 5.12 5.27 4.94
N ALA A 302 4.63 5.06 3.73
CA ALA A 302 5.10 5.80 2.56
C ALA A 302 4.75 7.29 2.70
N ILE A 303 5.67 8.17 2.33
CA ILE A 303 5.50 9.62 2.34
C ILE A 303 6.01 10.24 1.04
N GLN A 304 5.30 11.26 0.55
CA GLN A 304 5.75 12.14 -0.52
C GLN A 304 5.90 13.55 0.03
N LEU A 305 7.14 14.05 0.08
CA LEU A 305 7.42 15.42 0.46
C LEU A 305 6.91 16.40 -0.62
N ALA A 306 6.42 17.54 -0.12
CA ALA A 306 6.04 18.67 -0.92
C ALA A 306 7.23 19.26 -1.66
N ARG A 307 6.95 19.85 -2.82
CA ARG A 307 7.92 20.60 -3.61
C ARG A 307 7.47 22.06 -3.66
N PRO A 308 8.40 23.03 -3.79
CA PRO A 308 8.04 24.42 -4.01
C PRO A 308 7.07 24.51 -5.19
N ARG A 309 6.08 25.40 -5.11
CA ARG A 309 5.33 25.78 -6.32
C ARG A 309 6.37 26.29 -7.31
N GLN A 310 6.54 25.59 -8.44
CA GLN A 310 7.22 26.20 -9.57
C GLN A 310 6.41 27.45 -9.88
N ILE A 311 7.02 28.62 -9.64
CA ILE A 311 6.54 29.85 -10.26
C ILE A 311 6.60 29.51 -11.74
N GLN A 312 5.43 29.36 -12.37
CA GLN A 312 5.39 29.39 -13.83
C GLN A 312 6.08 30.70 -14.17
N HIS A 313 7.29 30.65 -14.74
CA HIS A 313 7.80 31.79 -15.44
C HIS A 313 6.73 32.11 -16.48
N VAL A 314 5.98 33.17 -16.20
CA VAL A 314 5.12 33.86 -17.13
C VAL A 314 6.06 34.32 -18.23
N ASN A 315 6.31 33.44 -19.21
CA ASN A 315 7.01 33.73 -20.45
C ASN A 315 6.13 34.63 -21.35
N THR A 316 5.40 35.58 -20.76
CA THR A 316 4.37 36.37 -21.42
C THR A 316 4.86 37.77 -21.80
N GLU A 317 6.14 38.12 -21.59
CA GLU A 317 6.65 39.44 -22.02
C GLU A 317 7.84 39.41 -23.00
N VAL A 318 8.44 38.26 -23.30
CA VAL A 318 9.51 38.20 -24.34
C VAL A 318 8.96 37.89 -25.74
N ASN A 319 7.81 37.22 -25.86
CA ASN A 319 7.17 36.95 -27.16
C ASN A 319 6.28 38.09 -27.68
N ALA A 320 5.87 39.04 -26.83
CA ALA A 320 5.06 40.19 -27.25
C ALA A 320 5.89 41.29 -27.92
N LEU A 321 7.19 41.41 -27.59
CA LEU A 321 8.10 42.39 -28.21
C LEU A 321 8.71 41.91 -29.54
N GLN A 322 8.69 40.60 -29.83
CA GLN A 322 9.18 40.07 -31.11
C GLN A 322 8.14 40.06 -32.24
N GLN A 323 6.86 40.34 -31.94
CA GLN A 323 5.79 40.45 -32.96
C GLN A 323 5.48 41.90 -33.37
N LEU A 324 6.18 42.90 -32.82
CA LEU A 324 6.06 44.31 -33.20
C LEU A 324 7.20 44.82 -34.10
N VAL A 325 8.10 43.94 -34.55
CA VAL A 325 9.22 44.28 -35.46
C VAL A 325 9.29 43.32 -36.68
N ARG A 326 8.14 42.83 -37.15
CA ARG A 326 8.03 42.19 -38.47
C ARG A 326 6.81 42.69 -39.21
#